data_AF-A0A2V3JEX2-F1
#
_entry.id   AF-A0A2V3JEX2-F1
#
_cell.length_a   1.000
_cell.length_b   1.000
_cell.length_c   1.000
_cell.angle_alpha   90.00
_cell.angle_beta   90.00
_cell.angle_gamma   90.00
#
_symmetry.space_group_name_H-M   'P 1'
#
loop_
_entity.id
_entity.type
_entity.pdbx_description
1 polymer ?
#
loop_
_entity_poly.entity_id
_entity_poly.type
_entity_poly.pdbx_seq_one_letter_code
_entity_poly.pdbx_strand_id
1 'polypeptide(L)'
;MVTVKEKLFIYALPTLLAVIEMAELRLRIPEELEKEIEELAVDKSKFALEAIEERLAELRLERSKAFRKLLLSVFNRMTENSKLSDEDCLRLGRAVNEDLARRYGLVK
;
A
#
# COMPACT_ATOMS: atom_id res chain seq x y z
N MET A 1 10.82 -36.10 9.95
CA MET A 1 9.92 -35.54 10.98
C MET A 1 10.73 -34.65 11.88
N VAL A 2 10.64 -33.33 11.69
CA VAL A 2 11.22 -32.33 12.59
C VAL A 2 10.08 -31.40 12.99
N THR A 3 9.77 -31.42 14.28
CA THR A 3 8.61 -30.81 14.90
C THR A 3 8.85 -29.30 15.06
N VAL A 4 8.03 -28.49 14.41
CA VAL A 4 8.03 -27.03 14.54
C VAL A 4 7.51 -26.66 15.94
N LYS A 5 8.41 -26.23 16.84
CA LYS A 5 8.06 -25.45 18.04
C LYS A 5 8.49 -24.01 17.83
N GLU A 6 7.81 -23.31 16.94
CA GLU A 6 7.88 -21.86 16.86
C GLU A 6 7.04 -21.27 18.00
N LYS A 7 7.67 -21.08 19.15
CA LYS A 7 7.26 -20.01 20.06
C LYS A 7 7.65 -18.69 19.40
N LEU A 8 6.79 -18.17 18.55
CA LEU A 8 6.83 -16.75 18.17
C LEU A 8 6.55 -15.96 19.45
N PHE A 9 7.62 -15.54 20.11
CA PHE A 9 7.57 -14.50 21.13
C PHE A 9 7.12 -13.21 20.44
N ILE A 10 5.82 -12.92 20.52
CA ILE A 10 5.29 -11.58 20.32
C ILE A 10 5.76 -10.76 21.51
N TYR A 11 6.96 -10.19 21.45
CA TYR A 11 7.29 -9.09 22.34
C TYR A 11 6.46 -7.90 21.90
N ALA A 12 5.57 -7.47 22.79
CA ALA A 12 4.92 -6.18 22.67
C ALA A 12 6.01 -5.12 22.49
N LEU A 13 5.85 -4.30 21.46
CA LEU A 13 6.72 -3.19 21.08
C LEU A 13 6.25 -1.81 21.64
N PRO A 14 5.88 -1.58 22.93
CA PRO A 14 5.56 -0.22 23.36
C PRO A 14 6.80 0.65 23.67
N THR A 15 8.00 0.08 23.81
CA THR A 15 9.16 0.78 24.41
C THR A 15 10.31 1.13 23.46
N LEU A 16 10.25 0.73 22.18
CA LEU A 16 11.22 1.17 21.16
C LEU A 16 10.71 2.36 20.34
N LEU A 17 9.98 3.27 20.98
CA LEU A 17 9.76 4.64 20.53
C LEU A 17 11.00 5.50 20.80
N ALA A 18 12.20 4.93 20.64
CA ALA A 18 13.34 5.75 20.25
C ALA A 18 12.98 6.23 18.85
N VAL A 19 12.73 7.53 18.71
CA VAL A 19 12.56 8.17 17.41
C VAL A 19 13.89 7.95 16.67
N ILE A 20 13.95 6.88 15.88
CA ILE A 20 15.08 6.63 14.98
C ILE A 20 14.90 7.68 13.88
N GLU A 21 15.58 8.81 14.02
CA GLU A 21 15.53 9.89 13.03
C GLU A 21 16.09 9.43 11.68
N MET A 22 17.10 8.55 11.68
CA MET A 22 17.64 7.89 10.49
C MET A 22 18.19 6.50 10.80
N ALA A 23 17.79 5.50 10.03
CA ALA A 23 18.36 4.16 10.05
C ALA A 23 19.38 4.02 8.91
N GLU A 24 20.60 3.54 9.22
CA GLU A 24 21.59 3.18 8.20
C GLU A 24 21.27 1.78 7.65
N LEU A 25 21.07 1.67 6.35
CA LEU A 25 20.83 0.42 5.63
C LEU A 25 22.07 0.06 4.81
N ARG A 26 22.63 -1.11 5.06
CA ARG A 26 23.72 -1.67 4.24
C ARG A 26 23.14 -2.63 3.22
N LEU A 27 23.29 -2.29 1.95
CA LEU A 27 22.77 -3.06 0.82
C LEU A 27 23.94 -3.60 0.01
N ARG A 28 23.82 -4.85 -0.45
CA ARG A 28 24.76 -5.43 -1.40
C ARG A 28 24.21 -5.18 -2.81
N ILE A 29 24.98 -4.48 -3.63
CA ILE A 29 24.65 -4.26 -5.03
C ILE A 29 25.17 -5.45 -5.84
N PRO A 30 24.36 -6.04 -6.74
CA PRO A 30 24.82 -7.04 -7.70
C PRO A 30 25.89 -6.47 -8.65
N GLU A 31 26.90 -7.26 -9.00
CA GLU A 31 28.01 -6.83 -9.86
C GLU A 31 27.54 -6.33 -11.23
N GLU A 32 26.43 -6.88 -11.76
CA GLU A 32 25.88 -6.46 -13.05
C GLU A 32 25.40 -4.99 -13.03
N LEU A 33 24.96 -4.50 -11.87
CA LEU A 33 24.39 -3.17 -11.69
C LEU A 33 25.43 -2.15 -11.17
N GLU A 34 26.61 -2.62 -10.79
CA GLU A 34 27.61 -1.80 -10.12
C GLU A 34 28.15 -0.71 -11.05
N LYS A 35 28.39 -1.05 -12.33
CA LYS A 35 28.82 -0.08 -13.35
C LYS A 35 27.75 0.97 -13.64
N GLU A 36 26.49 0.56 -13.77
CA GLU A 36 25.38 1.46 -14.05
C GLU A 36 25.19 2.47 -12.90
N ILE A 37 25.29 2.01 -11.66
CA ILE A 37 25.12 2.86 -10.48
C ILE A 37 26.31 3.80 -10.26
N GLU A 38 27.53 3.35 -10.58
CA GLU A 38 28.72 4.23 -10.61
C GLU A 38 28.57 5.38 -11.61
N GLU A 39 27.98 5.10 -12.78
CA GLU A 39 27.79 6.09 -13.85
C GLU A 39 26.61 7.05 -13.59
N LEU A 40 25.55 6.59 -12.92
CA LEU A 40 24.29 7.32 -12.77
C LEU A 40 24.29 8.38 -11.66
N ALA A 41 25.05 8.21 -10.58
CA ALA A 41 24.92 9.11 -9.43
C ALA A 41 26.22 9.36 -8.66
N VAL A 42 26.52 10.65 -8.48
CA VAL A 42 27.60 11.13 -7.58
C VAL A 42 27.25 10.87 -6.11
N ASP A 43 25.95 10.93 -5.76
CA ASP A 43 25.44 10.61 -4.42
C ASP A 43 24.56 9.36 -4.47
N LYS A 44 25.19 8.22 -4.19
CA LYS A 44 24.56 6.89 -4.21
C LYS A 44 23.49 6.74 -3.12
N SER A 45 23.63 7.45 -1.99
CA SER A 45 22.66 7.39 -0.90
C SER A 45 21.38 8.11 -1.26
N LYS A 46 21.49 9.30 -1.87
CA LYS A 46 20.33 10.03 -2.37
C LYS A 46 19.60 9.25 -3.47
N PHE A 47 20.33 8.69 -4.42
CA PHE A 47 19.76 7.85 -5.47
C PHE A 47 19.00 6.64 -4.92
N ALA A 48 19.59 5.94 -3.94
CA ALA A 48 18.93 4.80 -3.30
C ALA A 48 17.64 5.21 -2.57
N LEU A 49 17.62 6.38 -1.92
CA LEU A 49 16.42 6.90 -1.27
C LEU A 49 15.30 7.17 -2.28
N GLU A 50 15.61 7.87 -3.37
CA GLU A 50 14.65 8.18 -4.44
C GLU A 50 14.05 6.91 -5.04
N ALA A 51 14.87 5.89 -5.34
CA ALA A 51 14.42 4.61 -5.86
C ALA A 51 13.50 3.85 -4.87
N ILE A 52 13.81 3.90 -3.57
CA ILE A 52 12.96 3.30 -2.52
C ILE A 52 11.61 4.02 -2.44
N GLU A 53 11.60 5.35 -2.48
CA GLU A 53 10.38 6.16 -2.45
C GLU A 53 9.49 5.87 -3.66
N GLU A 54 10.09 5.78 -4.85
CA GLU A 54 9.38 5.47 -6.09
C GLU A 54 8.75 4.07 -6.03
N ARG A 55 9.53 3.06 -5.60
CA ARG A 55 9.02 1.70 -5.43
C ARG A 55 7.91 1.61 -4.39
N LEU A 56 8.02 2.37 -3.30
CA LEU A 56 6.97 2.44 -2.28
C LEU A 56 5.68 3.03 -2.85
N ALA A 57 5.78 4.06 -3.70
CA ALA A 57 4.63 4.65 -4.37
C ALA A 57 3.93 3.64 -5.30
N GLU A 58 4.69 2.89 -6.09
CA GLU A 58 4.17 1.82 -6.95
C GLU A 58 3.42 0.76 -6.13
N LEU A 59 4.04 0.26 -5.06
CA LEU A 59 3.42 -0.75 -4.18
C LEU A 59 2.11 -0.24 -3.56
N ARG A 60 2.04 1.05 -3.18
CA ARG A 60 0.81 1.66 -2.69
C ARG A 60 -0.28 1.70 -3.77
N LEU A 61 0.08 2.02 -5.01
CA LEU A 61 -0.85 2.01 -6.14
C LEU A 61 -1.34 0.60 -6.47
N GLU A 62 -0.44 -0.39 -6.50
CA GLU A 62 -0.79 -1.81 -6.71
C GLU A 62 -1.72 -2.32 -5.61
N ARG A 63 -1.41 -2.04 -4.34
CA ARG A 63 -2.27 -2.38 -3.21
C ARG A 63 -3.65 -1.71 -3.34
N SER A 64 -3.69 -0.43 -3.77
CA SER A 64 -4.95 0.28 -4.03
C SER A 64 -5.76 -0.40 -5.14
N LYS A 65 -5.12 -0.79 -6.26
CA LYS A 65 -5.77 -1.51 -7.37
C LYS A 65 -6.29 -2.86 -6.92
N ALA A 66 -5.49 -3.64 -6.20
CA ALA A 66 -5.88 -4.94 -5.66
C ALA A 66 -7.08 -4.82 -4.70
N PHE A 67 -7.05 -3.81 -3.82
CA PHE A 67 -8.15 -3.53 -2.90
C PHE A 67 -9.44 -3.14 -3.64
N ARG A 68 -9.36 -2.27 -4.66
CA ARG A 68 -10.52 -1.92 -5.51
C ARG A 68 -11.09 -3.15 -6.20
N LYS A 69 -10.24 -4.03 -6.73
CA LYS A 69 -10.67 -5.27 -7.38
C LYS A 69 -11.37 -6.20 -6.40
N LEU A 70 -10.84 -6.34 -5.18
CA LEU A 70 -11.48 -7.12 -4.11
C LEU A 70 -12.83 -6.53 -3.74
N LEU A 71 -12.92 -5.22 -3.49
CA LEU A 71 -14.18 -4.53 -3.19
C LEU A 71 -15.22 -4.75 -4.28
N LEU A 72 -14.82 -4.63 -5.55
CA LEU A 72 -15.71 -4.87 -6.69
C LEU A 72 -16.18 -6.32 -6.73
N SER A 73 -15.30 -7.29 -6.49
CA SER A 73 -15.68 -8.71 -6.44
C SER A 73 -16.65 -9.02 -5.30
N VAL A 74 -16.45 -8.41 -4.13
CA VAL A 74 -17.34 -8.57 -2.97
C VAL A 74 -18.69 -7.94 -3.28
N PHE A 75 -18.69 -6.73 -3.84
CA PHE A 75 -19.91 -6.04 -4.26
C PHE A 75 -20.70 -6.88 -5.26
N ASN A 76 -20.07 -7.32 -6.35
CA ASN A 76 -20.71 -8.14 -7.37
C ASN A 76 -21.33 -9.42 -6.78
N ARG A 77 -20.65 -10.05 -5.82
CA ARG A 77 -21.15 -11.26 -5.15
C ARG A 77 -22.32 -10.97 -4.21
N MET A 78 -22.32 -9.81 -3.54
CA MET A 78 -23.46 -9.36 -2.72
C MET A 78 -24.67 -8.99 -3.58
N THR A 79 -24.43 -8.46 -4.79
CA THR A 79 -25.49 -8.05 -5.71
C THR A 79 -25.92 -9.15 -6.69
N GLU A 80 -25.28 -10.32 -6.67
CA GLU A 80 -25.53 -11.42 -7.61
C GLU A 80 -26.99 -11.94 -7.56
N ASN A 81 -27.64 -11.81 -6.40
CA ASN A 81 -29.06 -12.13 -6.20
C ASN A 81 -29.93 -10.88 -5.96
N SER A 82 -29.38 -9.68 -6.18
CA SER A 82 -30.09 -8.43 -5.99
C SER A 82 -31.11 -8.23 -7.12
N LYS A 83 -32.28 -7.68 -6.77
CA LYS A 83 -33.26 -7.20 -7.76
C LYS A 83 -32.97 -5.78 -8.26
N LEU A 84 -31.89 -5.17 -7.77
CA LEU A 84 -31.50 -3.81 -8.14
C LEU A 84 -30.89 -3.82 -9.54
N SER A 85 -31.32 -2.87 -10.36
CA SER A 85 -30.71 -2.62 -11.66
C SER A 85 -29.37 -1.88 -11.51
N ASP A 86 -28.55 -1.88 -12.55
CA ASP A 86 -27.32 -1.08 -12.60
C ASP A 86 -27.60 0.42 -12.39
N GLU A 87 -28.76 0.89 -12.85
CA GLU A 87 -29.22 2.27 -12.69
C GLU A 87 -29.54 2.61 -11.23
N ASP A 88 -30.13 1.66 -10.48
CA ASP A 88 -30.36 1.79 -9.04
C ASP A 88 -29.06 1.83 -8.26
N CYS A 89 -28.09 0.97 -8.61
CA CYS A 89 -26.77 0.94 -7.99
C CYS A 89 -26.03 2.27 -8.21
N LEU A 90 -26.08 2.83 -9.43
CA LEU A 90 -25.49 4.12 -9.74
C LEU A 90 -26.16 5.27 -8.98
N ARG A 91 -27.50 5.25 -8.88
CA ARG A 91 -28.27 6.25 -8.14
C ARG A 91 -27.93 6.23 -6.64
N LEU A 92 -27.86 5.04 -6.04
CA LEU A 92 -27.45 4.87 -4.65
C LEU A 92 -26.02 5.33 -4.41
N GLY A 93 -25.10 4.97 -5.31
CA GLY A 93 -23.70 5.42 -5.22
C GLY A 93 -23.56 6.94 -5.25
N ARG A 94 -24.30 7.63 -6.13
CA ARG A 94 -24.32 9.11 -6.18
C ARG A 94 -24.89 9.71 -4.90
N ALA A 95 -26.01 9.19 -4.40
CA ALA A 95 -26.63 9.68 -3.16
C ALA A 95 -25.71 9.53 -1.94
N VAL A 96 -25.00 8.38 -1.82
CA VAL A 96 -24.02 8.15 -0.76
C VAL A 96 -22.84 9.11 -0.88
N ASN A 97 -22.32 9.32 -2.09
CA ASN A 97 -21.22 10.26 -2.33
C ASN A 97 -21.61 11.70 -1.99
N GLU A 98 -22.82 12.15 -2.35
CA GLU A 98 -23.32 13.48 -2.01
C GLU A 98 -23.50 13.68 -0.50
N ASP A 99 -23.98 12.66 0.22
CA ASP A 99 -24.13 12.71 1.68
C ASP A 99 -22.76 12.73 2.37
N LEU A 100 -21.82 11.91 1.93
CA LEU A 100 -20.44 11.92 2.44
C LEU A 100 -19.76 13.27 2.17
N ALA A 101 -19.89 13.81 0.96
CA ALA A 101 -19.29 15.08 0.60
C ALA A 101 -19.87 16.24 1.43
N ARG A 102 -21.17 16.20 1.78
CA ARG A 102 -21.78 17.14 2.73
C ARG A 102 -21.25 16.97 4.15
N ARG A 103 -21.17 15.73 4.66
CA ARG A 103 -20.69 15.46 6.03
C ARG A 103 -19.25 15.87 6.27
N TYR A 104 -18.40 15.74 5.26
CA TYR A 104 -16.98 16.10 5.34
C TYR A 104 -16.65 17.49 4.78
N GLY A 105 -17.66 18.30 4.44
CA GLY A 105 -17.46 19.67 3.96
C GLY A 105 -16.71 19.78 2.63
N LEU A 106 -16.80 18.75 1.79
CA LEU A 106 -16.15 18.68 0.47
C LEU A 106 -16.97 19.36 -0.63
N VAL A 107 -18.19 19.80 -0.32
CA VAL A 107 -19.06 20.61 -1.17
C VAL A 107 -19.24 21.97 -0.50
N LYS A 108 -18.93 23.06 -1.22
CA LYS A 108 -19.19 24.44 -0.79
C LYS A 108 -20.68 24.77 -0.76
#